data_AF-A0A0D3DFG7-F1
#
_entry.id   AF-A0A0D3DFG7-F1
#
_cell.length_a   1.000
_cell.length_b   1.000
_cell.length_c   1.000
_cell.angle_alpha   90.00
_cell.angle_beta   90.00
_cell.angle_gamma   90.00
#
_symmetry.space_group_name_H-M   'P 1'
#
loop_
_entity.id
_entity.type
_entity.pdbx_description
1 polymer ?
#
loop_
_entity_poly.entity_id
_entity_poly.type
_entity_poly.pdbx_seq_one_letter_code
_entity_poly.pdbx_strand_id
1 'polypeptide(L)'
;MTLKQRWEEVYSSSYNEEASEVVVDVEVETEVAKLGGEVTNLRNKRADGFVWFSVLRDERQDKKIGLGSVVVERIKWEEERFGWLNKGDEVRSSIKRSERFEGGSSQWKSYKCYVLVESFELKRTDGSLVLTYEFTHVDKLKSKWV
;
A
#
# COMPACT_ATOMS: atom_id res chain seq x y z
N MET A 1 7.10 -12.24 -12.60
CA MET A 1 6.29 -11.41 -11.69
C MET A 1 6.03 -12.21 -10.43
N THR A 2 6.17 -11.61 -9.26
CA THR A 2 6.01 -12.29 -7.97
C THR A 2 5.18 -11.42 -7.04
N LEU A 3 4.22 -12.02 -6.33
CA LEU A 3 3.46 -11.36 -5.27
C LEU A 3 4.20 -11.51 -3.94
N LYS A 4 4.38 -10.40 -3.22
CA LYS A 4 4.89 -10.37 -1.85
C LYS A 4 3.88 -9.73 -0.92
N GLN A 5 3.85 -10.19 0.32
CA GLN A 5 3.00 -9.65 1.37
C GLN A 5 3.86 -9.13 2.51
N ARG A 6 3.47 -7.98 3.09
CA ARG A 6 4.09 -7.43 4.30
C ARG A 6 3.06 -6.73 5.17
N TRP A 7 3.39 -6.61 6.46
CA TRP A 7 2.64 -5.78 7.41
C TRP A 7 3.40 -4.48 7.60
N GLU A 8 2.77 -3.35 7.28
CA GLU A 8 3.36 -2.01 7.37
C GLU A 8 2.74 -1.26 8.54
N GLU A 9 3.58 -0.65 9.39
CA GLU A 9 3.11 0.13 10.55
C GLU A 9 2.49 1.44 10.03
N VAL A 10 1.23 1.69 10.38
CA VAL A 10 0.49 2.89 9.95
C VAL A 10 0.16 3.83 11.10
N TYR A 11 0.23 3.33 12.35
CA TYR A 11 -0.04 4.12 13.53
C TYR A 11 0.69 3.53 14.74
N SER A 12 1.21 4.42 15.59
CA SER A 12 1.70 4.04 16.90
C SER A 12 1.32 5.09 17.94
N SER A 13 1.06 4.63 19.16
CA SER A 13 0.74 5.45 20.31
C SER A 13 1.43 4.90 21.55
N SER A 14 1.91 5.77 22.42
CA SER A 14 2.46 5.41 23.72
C SER A 14 1.40 5.56 24.80
N TYR A 15 1.60 4.86 25.92
CA TYR A 15 0.71 4.91 27.06
C TYR A 15 0.37 6.34 27.49
N ASN A 16 -0.91 6.56 27.72
CA ASN A 16 -1.44 7.74 28.38
C ASN A 16 -2.29 7.24 29.55
N GLU A 17 -1.97 7.70 30.77
CA GLU A 17 -2.62 7.28 32.02
C GLU A 17 -4.15 7.46 32.00
N GLU A 18 -4.64 8.36 31.17
CA GLU A 18 -6.06 8.69 31.04
C GLU A 18 -6.77 7.91 29.91
N ALA A 19 -6.05 7.17 29.05
CA ALA A 19 -6.60 6.56 27.85
C ALA A 19 -6.72 5.02 27.96
N SER A 20 -7.95 4.54 28.22
CA SER A 20 -8.32 3.13 28.09
C SER A 20 -8.60 2.70 26.65
N GLU A 21 -8.63 3.64 25.72
CA GLU A 21 -9.02 3.47 24.32
C GLU A 21 -8.05 4.20 23.40
N VAL A 22 -7.64 3.54 22.31
CA VAL A 22 -6.81 4.13 21.26
C VAL A 22 -7.67 4.28 20.01
N VAL A 23 -7.70 5.51 19.48
CA VAL A 23 -8.37 5.84 18.22
C VAL A 23 -7.32 6.03 17.14
N VAL A 24 -7.38 5.18 16.12
CA VAL A 24 -6.60 5.26 14.89
C VAL A 24 -7.44 5.98 13.85
N ASP A 25 -6.92 7.09 13.33
CA ASP A 25 -7.45 7.79 12.16
C ASP A 25 -6.27 8.26 11.30
N VAL A 26 -5.95 7.48 10.26
CA VAL A 26 -4.80 7.74 9.37
C VAL A 26 -5.20 7.55 7.91
N GLU A 27 -4.67 8.38 7.02
CA GLU A 27 -4.88 8.26 5.58
C GLU A 27 -3.66 7.58 4.93
N VAL A 28 -3.92 6.59 4.08
CA VAL A 28 -2.86 5.84 3.37
C VAL A 28 -3.16 5.78 1.88
N GLU A 29 -2.11 5.68 1.07
CA GLU A 29 -2.24 5.39 -0.36
C GLU A 29 -2.63 3.91 -0.54
N THR A 30 -3.71 3.67 -1.26
CA THR A 30 -4.27 2.33 -1.48
C THR A 30 -3.61 1.62 -2.66
N GLU A 31 -2.99 2.40 -3.55
CA GLU A 31 -2.43 1.93 -4.81
C GLU A 31 -1.18 2.75 -5.18
N VAL A 32 0.00 2.12 -5.15
CA VAL A 32 1.28 2.80 -5.41
C VAL A 32 2.12 2.00 -6.39
N ALA A 33 2.56 2.64 -7.47
CA ALA A 33 3.53 2.08 -8.41
C ALA A 33 4.90 2.74 -8.22
N LYS A 34 5.96 1.93 -8.19
CA LYS A 34 7.36 2.37 -8.01
C LYS A 34 8.22 1.84 -9.13
N LEU A 35 8.87 2.73 -9.89
CA LEU A 35 9.79 2.38 -10.98
C LEU A 35 11.23 2.51 -10.48
N GLY A 36 11.93 1.39 -10.34
CA GLY A 36 13.28 1.36 -9.78
C GLY A 36 13.35 1.84 -8.31
N GLY A 37 12.25 1.68 -7.57
CA GLY A 37 12.11 2.12 -6.17
C GLY A 37 11.52 3.52 -5.98
N GLU A 38 11.42 4.32 -7.04
CA GLU A 38 10.85 5.67 -7.00
C GLU A 38 9.36 5.65 -7.34
N VAL A 39 8.53 6.33 -6.54
CA VAL A 39 7.09 6.45 -6.80
C VAL A 39 6.84 7.13 -8.15
N THR A 40 5.94 6.55 -8.95
CA THR A 40 5.62 7.09 -10.27
C THR A 40 4.60 8.22 -10.16
N ASN A 41 4.87 9.35 -10.79
CA ASN A 41 4.00 10.54 -10.73
C ASN A 41 2.94 10.58 -11.85
N LEU A 42 3.00 9.64 -12.79
CA LEU A 42 2.13 9.61 -13.96
C LEU A 42 1.75 8.18 -14.31
N ARG A 43 0.44 7.93 -14.41
CA ARG A 43 -0.11 6.67 -14.89
C ARG A 43 -1.17 6.95 -15.94
N ASN A 44 -0.78 6.81 -17.20
CA ASN A 44 -1.68 7.08 -18.32
C ASN A 44 -1.96 5.78 -19.08
N LYS A 45 -3.24 5.40 -19.14
CA LYS A 45 -3.73 4.43 -20.12
C LYS A 45 -3.81 5.16 -21.45
N ARG A 46 -2.86 4.87 -22.36
CA ARG A 46 -2.90 5.41 -23.72
C ARG A 46 -3.70 4.45 -24.61
N ALA A 47 -4.15 4.94 -25.76
CA ALA A 47 -4.87 4.11 -26.74
C ALA A 47 -4.02 2.98 -27.36
N ASP A 48 -2.74 2.89 -27.01
CA ASP A 48 -1.78 1.88 -27.49
C ASP A 48 -1.93 0.52 -26.79
N GLY A 49 -2.88 0.37 -25.85
CA GLY A 49 -3.09 -0.87 -25.11
C GLY A 49 -2.10 -1.08 -23.96
N PHE A 50 -1.28 -0.09 -23.64
CA PHE A 50 -0.35 -0.11 -22.51
C PHE A 50 -0.75 0.89 -21.43
N VAL A 51 -0.37 0.55 -20.20
CA VAL A 51 -0.35 1.47 -19.06
C VAL A 51 1.10 1.89 -18.88
N TRP A 52 1.34 3.18 -18.97
CA TRP A 52 2.67 3.76 -18.85
C TRP A 52 2.92 4.21 -17.41
N PHE A 53 4.05 3.78 -16.86
CA PHE A 53 4.56 4.19 -15.56
C PHE A 53 5.83 5.00 -15.80
N SER A 54 5.87 6.22 -15.28
CA SER A 54 7.05 7.07 -15.41
C SER A 54 7.38 7.83 -14.14
N VAL A 55 8.68 8.03 -13.94
CA VAL A 55 9.23 8.96 -12.98
C VAL A 55 9.79 10.12 -13.80
N LEU A 56 9.13 11.26 -13.72
CA LEU A 56 9.63 12.48 -14.34
C LEU A 56 10.84 12.95 -13.53
N ARG A 57 12.00 12.98 -14.19
CA ARG A 57 13.17 13.72 -13.72
C ARG A 57 13.35 14.92 -14.65
N ASP A 58 14.34 15.76 -14.40
CA ASP A 58 14.74 16.82 -15.33
C ASP A 58 14.73 16.29 -16.78
N GLU A 59 14.37 17.14 -17.77
CA GLU A 59 13.96 16.82 -19.16
C GLU A 59 14.81 15.80 -19.95
N ARG A 60 15.98 15.42 -19.42
CA ARG A 60 16.96 14.49 -20.02
C ARG A 60 16.97 13.08 -19.42
N GLN A 61 16.23 12.79 -18.35
CA GLN A 61 16.30 11.50 -17.62
C GLN A 61 14.94 10.86 -17.30
N ASP A 62 13.99 10.90 -18.23
CA ASP A 62 12.72 10.20 -18.07
C ASP A 62 12.90 8.68 -18.01
N LYS A 63 12.68 8.10 -16.83
CA LYS A 63 12.51 6.65 -16.70
C LYS A 63 11.04 6.32 -16.96
N LYS A 64 10.78 5.51 -17.98
CA LYS A 64 9.43 5.01 -18.29
C LYS A 64 9.41 3.52 -18.59
N ILE A 65 8.33 2.87 -18.23
CA ILE A 65 8.01 1.50 -18.64
C ILE A 65 6.54 1.40 -19.02
N GLY A 66 6.26 0.66 -20.09
CA GLY A 66 4.90 0.28 -20.48
C GLY A 66 4.62 -1.16 -20.04
N LEU A 67 3.49 -1.37 -19.39
CA LEU A 67 2.96 -2.71 -19.11
C LEU A 67 1.67 -2.90 -19.90
N GLY A 68 1.49 -4.05 -20.54
CA GLY A 68 0.27 -4.34 -21.28
C GLY A 68 -0.95 -4.20 -20.37
N SER A 69 -1.99 -3.50 -20.84
CA SER A 69 -3.21 -3.22 -20.07
C SER A 69 -3.83 -4.48 -19.47
N VAL A 70 -3.87 -5.58 -20.23
CA VAL A 70 -4.36 -6.89 -19.79
C VAL A 70 -3.63 -7.39 -18.53
N VAL A 71 -2.32 -7.14 -18.41
CA VAL A 71 -1.54 -7.56 -17.22
C VAL A 71 -1.92 -6.70 -16.02
N VAL A 72 -2.04 -5.39 -16.22
CA VAL A 72 -2.43 -4.45 -15.16
C VAL A 72 -3.85 -4.72 -14.67
N GLU A 73 -4.78 -4.95 -15.59
CA GLU A 73 -6.16 -5.31 -15.28
C GLU A 73 -6.22 -6.64 -14.54
N ARG A 74 -5.40 -7.62 -14.92
CA ARG A 74 -5.33 -8.90 -14.20
C ARG A 74 -4.78 -8.74 -12.78
N ILE A 75 -3.75 -7.92 -12.57
CA ILE A 75 -3.22 -7.62 -11.23
C ILE A 75 -4.33 -7.04 -10.35
N LYS A 76 -5.02 -6.00 -10.82
CA LYS A 76 -6.12 -5.38 -10.08
C LYS A 76 -7.24 -6.36 -9.76
N TRP A 77 -7.63 -7.18 -10.74
CA TRP A 77 -8.68 -8.18 -10.56
C TRP A 77 -8.35 -9.22 -9.49
N GLU A 78 -7.10 -9.68 -9.42
CA GLU A 78 -6.67 -10.60 -8.35
C GLU A 78 -6.77 -9.92 -6.97
N GLU A 79 -6.28 -8.69 -6.83
CA GLU A 79 -6.36 -7.94 -5.56
C GLU A 79 -7.82 -7.71 -5.12
N GLU A 80 -8.68 -7.27 -6.04
CA GLU A 80 -10.12 -7.07 -5.79
C GLU A 80 -10.79 -8.37 -5.35
N ARG A 81 -10.45 -9.49 -6.00
CA ARG A 81 -10.95 -10.82 -5.63
C ARG A 81 -10.55 -11.23 -4.21
N PHE A 82 -9.41 -10.75 -3.72
CA PHE A 82 -8.92 -11.00 -2.36
C PHE A 82 -9.29 -9.88 -1.37
N GLY A 83 -10.22 -9.00 -1.73
CA GLY A 83 -10.82 -8.02 -0.83
C GLY A 83 -10.23 -6.62 -0.90
N TRP A 84 -9.28 -6.35 -1.81
CA TRP A 84 -8.81 -4.98 -2.02
C TRP A 84 -9.94 -4.13 -2.63
N LEU A 85 -10.34 -3.07 -1.93
CA LEU A 85 -11.43 -2.20 -2.38
C LEU A 85 -10.89 -1.09 -3.30
N ASN A 86 -11.06 -1.28 -4.60
CA ASN A 86 -10.80 -0.26 -5.60
C ASN A 86 -11.87 0.85 -5.52
N LYS A 87 -11.49 2.03 -5.02
CA LYS A 87 -12.39 3.20 -4.95
C LYS A 87 -12.35 4.09 -6.20
N GLY A 88 -11.86 3.57 -7.33
CA GLY A 88 -11.76 4.33 -8.57
C GLY A 88 -10.57 5.28 -8.55
N ASP A 89 -10.83 6.58 -8.73
CA ASP A 89 -9.79 7.62 -8.79
C ASP A 89 -9.26 8.03 -7.40
N GLU A 90 -9.88 7.53 -6.31
CA GLU A 90 -9.45 7.82 -4.95
C GLU A 90 -8.18 7.02 -4.60
N VAL A 91 -7.02 7.65 -4.79
CA VAL A 91 -5.69 7.06 -4.51
C VAL A 91 -5.46 6.81 -3.03
N ARG A 92 -6.26 7.43 -2.15
CA ARG A 92 -6.10 7.39 -0.70
C ARG A 92 -7.35 6.89 0.00
N SER A 93 -7.17 6.31 1.18
CA SER A 93 -8.29 5.90 2.04
C SER A 93 -7.93 6.02 3.50
N SER A 94 -8.94 6.34 4.32
CA SER A 94 -8.81 6.42 5.76
C SER A 94 -8.91 5.05 6.41
N ILE A 95 -7.97 4.74 7.29
CA ILE A 95 -8.06 3.67 8.28
C ILE A 95 -8.62 4.28 9.55
N LYS A 96 -9.85 3.88 9.92
CA LYS A 96 -10.51 4.32 11.15
C LYS A 96 -10.80 3.12 12.04
N ARG A 97 -10.22 3.12 13.25
CA ARG A 97 -10.38 2.02 14.21
C ARG A 97 -10.31 2.55 15.63
N SER A 98 -11.17 2.06 16.50
CA SER A 98 -11.08 2.26 17.94
C SER A 98 -10.82 0.92 18.61
N GLU A 99 -9.76 0.82 19.42
CA GLU A 99 -9.49 -0.37 20.22
C GLU A 99 -9.38 -0.02 21.70
N ARG A 100 -10.09 -0.78 22.52
CA ARG A 100 -9.98 -0.68 23.98
C ARG A 100 -8.98 -1.69 24.48
N PHE A 101 -8.18 -1.27 25.46
CA PHE A 101 -7.26 -2.19 26.10
C PHE A 101 -8.00 -3.06 27.12
N GLU A 102 -8.00 -4.38 26.91
CA GLU A 102 -8.73 -5.35 27.76
C GLU A 102 -7.83 -6.05 28.80
N GLY A 103 -6.56 -5.66 28.93
CA GLY A 103 -5.57 -6.34 29.79
C GLY A 103 -5.72 -6.15 31.31
N GLY A 104 -6.91 -5.79 31.79
CA GLY A 104 -7.23 -5.69 33.22
C GLY A 104 -6.42 -4.61 33.96
N SER A 105 -5.76 -4.98 35.05
CA SER A 105 -5.01 -4.06 35.93
C SER A 105 -3.60 -3.71 35.44
N SER A 106 -3.11 -4.37 34.38
CA SER A 106 -1.79 -4.08 33.82
C SER A 106 -1.88 -2.89 32.87
N GLN A 107 -1.09 -1.85 33.10
CA GLN A 107 -1.00 -0.74 32.16
C GLN A 107 -0.27 -1.20 30.89
N TRP A 108 -0.83 -0.90 29.72
CA TRP A 108 -0.12 -1.03 28.45
C TRP A 108 0.96 0.07 28.36
N LYS A 109 2.01 -0.14 27.58
CA LYS A 109 3.10 0.82 27.33
C LYS A 109 3.02 1.45 25.95
N SER A 110 2.63 0.67 24.95
CA SER A 110 2.44 1.16 23.60
C SER A 110 1.41 0.35 22.82
N TYR A 111 0.79 1.01 21.85
CA TYR A 111 -0.09 0.44 20.86
C TYR A 111 0.52 0.66 19.48
N LYS A 112 0.45 -0.36 18.63
CA LYS A 112 0.84 -0.29 17.22
C LYS A 112 -0.23 -0.88 16.32
N CYS A 113 -0.52 -0.22 15.21
CA CYS A 113 -1.42 -0.68 14.17
C CYS A 113 -0.66 -0.90 12.87
N TYR A 114 -0.95 -2.02 12.22
CA TYR A 114 -0.34 -2.44 10.97
C TYR A 114 -1.41 -2.74 9.93
N VAL A 115 -1.11 -2.45 8.68
CA VAL A 115 -1.95 -2.77 7.52
C VAL A 115 -1.25 -3.80 6.63
N LEU A 116 -2.01 -4.67 5.97
CA LEU A 116 -1.47 -5.56 4.95
C LEU A 116 -1.18 -4.76 3.67
N VAL A 117 0.04 -4.88 3.17
CA VAL A 117 0.42 -4.41 1.82
C VAL A 117 0.83 -5.60 0.98
N GLU A 118 0.18 -5.75 -0.17
CA GLU A 118 0.53 -6.72 -1.20
C GLU A 118 1.30 -6.02 -2.33
N SER A 119 2.36 -6.65 -2.84
CA SER A 119 3.31 -6.03 -3.75
C SER A 119 3.65 -6.96 -4.90
N PHE A 120 3.28 -6.58 -6.12
CA PHE A 120 3.71 -7.25 -7.34
C PHE A 120 5.09 -6.73 -7.75
N GLU A 121 6.09 -7.59 -7.65
CA GLU A 121 7.45 -7.32 -8.13
C GLU A 121 7.62 -7.84 -9.57
N LEU A 122 7.87 -6.92 -10.49
CA LEU A 122 8.19 -7.22 -11.88
C LEU A 122 9.69 -7.09 -12.09
N LYS A 123 10.30 -8.19 -12.53
CA LYS A 123 11.73 -8.30 -12.79
C LYS A 123 11.99 -8.53 -14.27
N ARG A 124 13.11 -8.03 -14.78
CA ARG A 124 13.62 -8.43 -16.10
C ARG A 124 14.13 -9.88 -16.04
N THR A 125 14.43 -10.43 -17.22
CA THR A 125 15.02 -11.77 -17.36
C THR A 125 16.34 -11.92 -16.60
N ASP A 126 17.11 -10.85 -16.46
CA ASP A 126 18.36 -10.83 -15.67
C ASP A 126 18.13 -10.81 -14.14
N GLY A 127 16.88 -10.81 -13.68
CA GLY A 127 16.50 -10.77 -12.26
C GLY A 127 16.42 -9.37 -11.65
N SER A 128 16.79 -8.31 -12.38
CA SER A 128 16.71 -6.93 -11.89
C SER A 128 15.25 -6.50 -11.69
N LEU A 129 14.95 -5.92 -10.53
CA LEU A 129 13.64 -5.33 -10.23
C LEU A 129 13.43 -4.08 -11.08
N VAL A 130 12.26 -3.97 -11.71
CA VAL A 130 11.90 -2.83 -12.56
C VAL A 130 10.74 -2.07 -11.98
N LEU A 131 9.64 -2.76 -11.70
CA LEU A 131 8.42 -2.14 -11.19
C LEU A 131 7.98 -2.90 -9.93
N THR A 132 7.66 -2.14 -8.90
CA THR A 132 6.89 -2.62 -7.76
C THR A 132 5.52 -1.98 -7.85
N TYR A 133 4.47 -2.78 -7.66
CA TYR A 133 3.10 -2.28 -7.69
C TYR A 133 2.37 -2.77 -6.45
N GLU A 134 2.08 -1.82 -5.56
CA GLU A 134 1.66 -2.06 -4.18
C GLU A 134 0.19 -1.70 -3.99
N PHE A 135 -0.49 -2.55 -3.21
CA PHE A 135 -1.89 -2.45 -2.87
C PHE A 135 -2.02 -2.52 -1.35
N THR A 136 -2.57 -1.46 -0.76
CA THR A 136 -2.79 -1.39 0.69
C THR A 136 -4.22 -1.80 1.01
N HIS A 137 -4.38 -2.86 1.79
CA HIS A 137 -5.67 -3.43 2.18
C HIS A 137 -6.13 -2.82 3.50
N VAL A 138 -6.77 -1.65 3.43
CA VAL A 138 -7.16 -0.82 4.60
C VAL A 138 -8.08 -1.50 5.61
N ASP A 139 -8.76 -2.58 5.21
CA ASP A 139 -9.62 -3.43 6.02
C ASP A 139 -8.86 -4.60 6.69
N LYS A 140 -7.67 -4.95 6.20
CA LYS A 140 -6.81 -6.01 6.75
C LYS A 140 -5.81 -5.41 7.73
N LEU A 141 -6.24 -5.28 8.97
CA LEU A 141 -5.47 -4.65 10.06
C LEU A 141 -4.99 -5.66 11.11
N LYS A 142 -3.82 -5.40 11.69
CA LYS A 142 -3.33 -6.04 12.90
C LYS A 142 -2.97 -4.99 13.93
N SER A 143 -3.25 -5.27 15.18
CA SER A 143 -2.83 -4.44 16.30
C SER A 143 -1.93 -5.21 17.25
N LYS A 144 -1.09 -4.47 17.96
CA LYS A 144 -0.24 -5.01 19.02
C LYS A 144 -0.23 -4.04 20.19
N TRP A 145 -0.65 -4.54 21.34
CA TRP A 145 -0.44 -3.93 22.65
C TRP A 145 0.87 -4.48 23.23
N VAL A 146 1.71 -3.60 23.76
CA VAL A 146 2.96 -3.92 24.50
C VAL A 146 2.89 -3.22 25.84
#